data_AF-A0A3P7G455-F1
#
_entry.id   AF-A0A3P7G455-F1
#
_cell.length_a   1.000
_cell.length_b   1.000
_cell.length_c   1.000
_cell.angle_alpha   90.00
_cell.angle_beta   90.00
_cell.angle_gamma   90.00
#
_symmetry.space_group_name_H-M   'P 1'
#
loop_
_entity.id
_entity.type
_entity.pdbx_description
1 polymer ?
#
loop_
_entity_poly.entity_id
_entity_poly.type
_entity_poly.pdbx_seq_one_letter_code
_entity_poly.pdbx_strand_id
1 'polypeptide(L)'
;MDGVLFYHGDVSYRRGSTPLVGWLKPYMLPEWFPSVSVHPAYLSEMSSDYKDYLSDIQRYKEATRMYSASFRNSKDKKLTKTEDVEMTSYS
;
A
#
# COMPACT_ATOMS: atom_id res chain seq x y z
N MET A 1 -7.03 13.30 4.45
CA MET A 1 -8.18 12.41 4.11
C MET A 1 -7.59 11.26 3.32
N ASP A 2 -7.62 10.03 3.82
CA ASP A 2 -6.72 9.00 3.29
C ASP A 2 -7.08 8.49 1.88
N GLY A 3 -8.35 8.52 1.46
CA GLY A 3 -8.77 8.08 0.12
C GLY A 3 -10.27 7.77 0.01
N VAL A 4 -10.67 7.37 -1.19
CA VAL A 4 -12.04 7.03 -1.57
C VAL A 4 -12.14 5.53 -1.86
N LEU A 5 -13.15 4.90 -1.26
CA LEU A 5 -13.41 3.47 -1.40
C LEU A 5 -14.68 3.27 -2.24
N PHE A 6 -14.51 2.63 -3.39
CA PHE A 6 -15.57 2.25 -4.31
C PHE A 6 -16.04 0.84 -4.00
N TYR A 7 -17.34 0.72 -3.76
CA TYR A 7 -18.01 -0.57 -3.61
C TYR A 7 -18.97 -0.77 -4.77
N HIS A 8 -18.97 -1.96 -5.36
CA HIS A 8 -20.01 -2.34 -6.29
C HIS A 8 -21.31 -2.68 -5.52
N GLY A 9 -22.47 -2.28 -6.04
CA GLY A 9 -23.75 -2.34 -5.32
C GLY A 9 -24.23 -3.77 -5.00
N ASP A 10 -23.96 -4.71 -5.89
CA ASP A 10 -24.44 -6.10 -5.78
C ASP A 10 -23.49 -7.04 -5.00
N VAL A 11 -22.59 -6.51 -4.18
CA VAL A 11 -21.53 -7.33 -3.56
C VAL A 11 -21.88 -7.64 -2.11
N SER A 12 -22.06 -8.93 -1.82
CA SER A 12 -22.07 -9.43 -0.44
C SER A 12 -20.65 -9.36 0.13
N TYR A 13 -20.50 -8.94 1.39
CA TYR A 13 -19.20 -8.88 2.06
C TYR A 13 -18.52 -10.27 2.05
N ARG A 14 -17.38 -10.37 1.36
CA ARG A 14 -16.51 -11.55 1.36
C ARG A 14 -15.13 -11.15 1.90
N ARG A 15 -14.61 -11.92 2.86
CA ARG A 15 -13.25 -11.72 3.38
C ARG A 15 -12.24 -12.06 2.29
N GLY A 16 -11.37 -11.12 1.95
CA GLY A 16 -10.28 -11.31 1.00
C GLY A 16 -10.11 -10.13 0.06
N SER A 17 -9.07 -10.19 -0.78
CA SER A 17 -8.89 -9.25 -1.87
C SER A 17 -9.94 -9.55 -2.95
N THR A 18 -10.76 -8.56 -3.29
CA THR A 18 -11.80 -8.68 -4.31
C THR A 18 -11.67 -7.51 -5.29
N PRO A 19 -11.77 -7.76 -6.61
CA PRO A 19 -11.78 -6.69 -7.60
C PRO A 19 -13.05 -5.83 -7.53
N LEU A 20 -14.04 -6.23 -6.73
CA LEU A 20 -15.32 -5.56 -6.55
C LEU A 20 -15.26 -4.40 -5.54
N VAL A 21 -14.10 -4.19 -4.92
CA VAL A 21 -13.81 -3.07 -4.03
C VAL A 21 -12.54 -2.38 -4.54
N GLY A 22 -12.63 -1.08 -4.85
CA GLY A 22 -11.52 -0.27 -5.33
C GLY A 22 -11.16 0.83 -4.35
N TRP A 23 -9.88 1.01 -4.04
CA TRP A 23 -9.39 2.13 -3.23
C TRP A 23 -8.58 3.08 -4.08
N LEU A 24 -8.90 4.37 -4.05
CA LEU A 24 -8.23 5.38 -4.85
C LEU A 24 -7.93 6.64 -4.02
N LYS A 25 -6.78 7.27 -4.30
CA LYS A 25 -6.45 8.56 -3.69
C LYS A 25 -7.26 9.69 -4.32
N PRO A 26 -7.60 10.76 -3.57
CA PRO A 26 -8.50 11.81 -4.07
C PRO A 26 -7.93 12.57 -5.27
N TYR A 27 -6.61 12.77 -5.30
CA TYR A 27 -5.92 13.43 -6.41
C TYR A 27 -5.86 12.59 -7.70
N MET A 28 -6.14 11.29 -7.63
CA MET A 28 -6.23 10.41 -8.81
C MET A 28 -7.64 10.40 -9.43
N LEU A 29 -8.65 10.92 -8.71
CA LEU A 29 -10.03 10.92 -9.18
C LEU A 29 -10.24 11.73 -10.47
N PRO A 30 -9.68 12.94 -10.64
CA PRO A 30 -9.89 13.72 -11.86
C PRO A 30 -9.30 13.03 -13.10
N GLU A 31 -8.24 12.23 -12.91
CA GLU A 31 -7.58 11.48 -13.97
C GLU A 31 -8.41 10.26 -14.42
N TRP A 32 -9.05 9.57 -13.48
CA TRP A 32 -9.92 8.42 -13.75
C TRP A 32 -11.33 8.82 -14.18
N PHE A 33 -11.84 9.92 -13.62
CA PHE A 33 -13.20 10.40 -13.79
C PHE A 33 -13.18 11.90 -14.17
N PRO A 34 -13.04 12.22 -15.47
CA PRO A 34 -12.95 13.61 -15.94
C PRO A 34 -14.16 14.48 -15.58
N SER A 35 -15.31 13.87 -15.32
CA SER A 35 -16.56 14.55 -14.95
C SER A 35 -16.68 14.87 -13.46
N VAL A 36 -15.75 14.40 -12.62
CA VAL A 36 -15.82 14.56 -11.16
C VAL A 36 -14.92 15.72 -10.74
N SER A 37 -15.54 16.78 -10.21
CA SER A 37 -14.82 17.88 -9.57
C SER A 37 -14.45 17.52 -8.15
N VAL A 38 -13.15 17.57 -7.83
CA VAL A 38 -12.62 17.35 -6.47
C VAL A 38 -12.30 18.70 -5.84
N HIS A 39 -12.65 18.88 -4.57
CA HIS A 39 -12.33 20.11 -3.85
C HIS A 39 -10.80 20.31 -3.74
N PRO A 40 -10.26 21.54 -3.93
CA PRO A 40 -8.81 21.78 -3.97
C PRO A 40 -8.05 21.32 -2.71
N ALA A 41 -8.70 21.33 -1.55
CA ALA A 41 -8.14 20.84 -0.30
C ALA A 41 -7.74 19.35 -0.33
N TYR A 42 -8.26 18.56 -1.26
CA TYR A 42 -7.89 17.15 -1.43
C TYR A 42 -6.78 16.94 -2.46
N LEU A 43 -6.44 17.97 -3.22
CA LEU A 43 -5.31 17.97 -4.15
C LEU A 43 -4.01 18.38 -3.44
N SER A 44 -4.07 18.98 -2.25
CA SER A 44 -2.87 19.38 -1.50
C SER A 44 -2.06 18.21 -0.94
N GLU A 45 -2.66 17.02 -0.81
CA GLU A 45 -1.93 15.79 -0.45
C GLU A 45 -1.22 15.16 -1.66
N MET A 46 -1.37 15.73 -2.86
CA MET A 46 -0.62 15.29 -4.03
C MET A 46 0.85 15.62 -3.83
N SER A 47 1.70 14.60 -3.98
CA SER A 47 3.14 14.79 -3.94
C SER A 47 3.59 15.61 -5.15
N SER A 48 4.58 16.51 -4.98
CA SER A 48 5.07 17.34 -6.09
C SER A 48 5.72 16.54 -7.23
N ASP A 49 6.12 15.30 -6.96
CA ASP A 49 6.65 14.32 -7.91
C ASP A 49 5.57 13.42 -8.55
N TYR A 50 4.29 13.63 -8.24
CA TYR A 50 3.20 12.90 -8.88
C TYR A 50 3.11 13.26 -10.37
N LYS A 51 3.24 12.25 -11.23
CA LYS A 51 3.13 12.40 -12.69
C LYS A 51 1.85 11.80 -13.25
N ASP A 52 1.56 10.56 -12.84
CA ASP A 52 0.53 9.68 -13.40
C ASP A 52 0.23 8.60 -12.35
N TYR A 53 -1.03 8.14 -12.32
CA TYR A 53 -1.49 7.08 -11.43
C TYR A 53 -0.70 5.77 -11.62
N LEU A 54 -0.24 5.43 -12.83
CA LEU A 54 0.54 4.22 -13.06
C LEU A 54 1.89 4.26 -12.34
N SER A 55 2.55 5.42 -12.39
CA SER A 55 3.84 5.64 -11.72
C SER A 55 3.69 5.53 -10.20
N ASP A 56 2.59 6.04 -9.65
CA ASP A 56 2.30 5.99 -8.21
C ASP A 56 1.95 4.56 -7.75
N ILE A 57 1.17 3.82 -8.54
CA ILE A 57 0.90 2.38 -8.30
C ILE A 57 2.20 1.59 -8.27
N GLN A 58 3.13 1.86 -9.20
CA GLN A 58 4.42 1.17 -9.24
C GLN A 58 5.25 1.50 -8.00
N ARG A 59 5.37 2.77 -7.62
CA ARG A 59 6.03 3.22 -6.39
C ARG A 59 5.46 2.51 -5.17
N TYR A 60 4.14 2.41 -5.06
CA TYR A 60 3.48 1.77 -3.93
C TYR A 60 3.76 0.25 -3.88
N LYS A 61 3.73 -0.42 -5.03
CA LYS A 61 4.10 -1.85 -5.14
C LYS A 61 5.55 -2.08 -4.74
N GLU A 62 6.46 -1.22 -5.19
CA GLU A 62 7.88 -1.29 -4.84
C GLU A 62 8.11 -1.04 -3.34
N ALA A 63 7.48 -0.01 -2.77
CA ALA A 63 7.56 0.28 -1.34
C ALA A 63 7.01 -0.87 -0.48
N THR A 64 5.87 -1.44 -0.87
CA THR A 64 5.28 -2.60 -0.19
C THR A 64 6.19 -3.83 -0.30
N ARG A 65 6.82 -4.04 -1.47
CA ARG A 65 7.81 -5.11 -1.67
C ARG A 65 9.04 -4.90 -0.79
N MET A 66 9.54 -3.67 -0.67
CA MET A 66 10.69 -3.35 0.18
C MET A 66 10.37 -3.54 1.66
N TYR A 67 9.19 -3.11 2.12
CA TYR A 67 8.75 -3.33 3.50
C TYR A 67 8.61 -4.83 3.85
N SER A 68 8.00 -5.60 2.95
CA SER A 68 7.89 -7.05 3.16
C SER A 68 9.23 -7.77 3.11
N ALA A 69 10.17 -7.33 2.27
CA ALA A 69 11.53 -7.86 2.21
C ALA A 69 12.35 -7.50 3.45
N SER A 70 12.29 -6.24 3.91
CA SER A 70 13.00 -5.79 5.12
C SER A 70 12.48 -6.50 6.37
N PHE A 71 11.17 -6.77 6.45
CA PHE A 71 10.56 -7.54 7.53
C PHE A 71 11.05 -9.00 7.54
N ARG A 72 11.12 -9.65 6.37
CA ARG A 72 11.69 -11.00 6.23
C ARG A 72 13.15 -11.05 6.68
N ASN A 73 14.00 -10.16 6.16
CA ASN A 73 15.41 -10.08 6.54
C ASN A 73 15.59 -9.83 8.06
N SER A 74 14.74 -9.01 8.66
CA SER A 74 14.77 -8.73 10.10
C SER A 74 14.39 -9.96 10.92
N LYS A 75 13.46 -10.79 10.42
CA LYS A 75 13.07 -12.05 11.06
C LYS A 75 14.19 -13.08 10.99
N ASP A 76 14.82 -13.24 9.83
CA ASP A 76 15.92 -14.20 9.62
C ASP A 76 17.13 -13.84 10.49
N LYS A 77 17.51 -12.55 10.55
CA LYS A 77 18.59 -12.07 11.42
C LYS A 77 18.32 -12.28 12.92
N LYS A 78 17.05 -12.26 13.33
CA LYS A 78 16.64 -12.54 14.72
C LYS A 78 16.69 -14.03 15.04
N LEU A 79 16.43 -14.89 14.06
CA LEU A 79 16.52 -16.35 14.20
C LEU A 79 17.98 -16.78 14.34
N THR A 80 18.85 -16.35 13.43
CA THR A 80 20.29 -16.69 13.48
C THR A 80 20.93 -16.21 14.79
N LYS A 81 20.59 -15.01 15.26
CA LYS A 81 21.09 -14.49 16.54
C LYS A 81 20.62 -15.33 17.74
N THR A 82 19.45 -15.95 17.68
CA THR A 82 18.95 -16.81 18.77
C THR A 82 19.67 -18.16 18.75
N GLU A 83 19.87 -18.75 17.57
CA GLU A 83 20.61 -20.00 17.38
C GLU A 83 22.08 -19.88 17.83
N ASP A 84 22.74 -18.76 17.51
CA ASP A 84 24.10 -18.48 17.96
C ASP A 84 24.20 -18.39 19.50
N VAL A 85 23.21 -17.76 20.15
CA VAL A 85 23.20 -17.61 21.62
C VAL A 85 22.93 -18.94 22.32
N GLU A 86 22.00 -19.76 21.82
CA GLU A 86 21.75 -21.09 22.39
C GLU A 86 22.98 -21.99 22.25
N MET A 87 23.67 -22.00 21.11
CA MET A 87 24.90 -22.77 20.89
C MET A 87 26.04 -22.38 21.84
N THR A 88 26.16 -21.11 22.21
CA THR A 88 27.19 -20.66 23.16
C THR A 88 26.90 -20.98 24.63
N SER A 89 25.66 -21.31 24.98
CA SER A 89 25.26 -21.58 26.37
C SER A 89 25.52 -23.02 26.84
N TYR A 90 25.86 -23.92 25.91
CA TYR A 90 26.12 -25.34 26.17
C TYR A 90 27.62 -25.73 26.11
N SER A 91 28.54 -24.75 26.04
CA SER A 91 30.00 -24.96 26.08
C SER A 91 30.64 -24.45 27.37
#